data_AF-A0A844P8N7-F1
#
_entry.id   AF-A0A844P8N7-F1
#
_cell.length_a   1.000
_cell.length_b   1.000
_cell.length_c   1.000
_cell.angle_alpha   90.00
_cell.angle_beta   90.00
_cell.angle_gamma   90.00
#
_symmetry.space_group_name_H-M   'P 1'
#
loop_
_entity.id
_entity.type
_entity.pdbx_description
1 polymer ?
#
loop_
_entity_poly.entity_id
_entity_poly.type
_entity_poly.pdbx_seq_one_letter_code
_entity_poly.pdbx_strand_id
1 'polypeptide(L)'
;MDVPKEKQRAMMQRDKTFAWMTEDNQVVVFLPEQPIQTYKYDYENDHLIKNKMDDAVIKRANANALWGSLVYREGYYKQLQNYQLSQ
;
A
#
# COMPACT_ATOMS: atom_id res chain seq x y z
N MET A 1 0.06 -19.74 -10.41
CA MET A 1 -0.90 -19.71 -9.29
C MET A 1 -1.29 -18.27 -9.09
N ASP A 2 -2.57 -17.96 -9.24
CA ASP A 2 -3.05 -16.59 -9.10
C ASP A 2 -3.23 -16.22 -7.62
N VAL A 3 -2.99 -14.96 -7.29
CA VAL A 3 -3.23 -14.45 -5.93
C VAL A 3 -4.75 -14.40 -5.69
N PRO A 4 -5.28 -14.96 -4.58
CA PRO A 4 -6.71 -14.87 -4.26
C PRO A 4 -7.19 -13.41 -4.25
N LYS A 5 -8.40 -13.17 -4.77
CA LYS A 5 -8.90 -11.82 -5.08
C LYS A 5 -8.83 -10.90 -3.85
N GLU A 6 -9.24 -11.39 -2.70
CA GLU A 6 -9.25 -10.68 -1.41
C GLU A 6 -7.85 -10.33 -0.86
N LYS A 7 -6.79 -10.88 -1.47
CA LYS A 7 -5.38 -10.60 -1.15
C LYS A 7 -4.70 -9.76 -2.24
N GLN A 8 -5.34 -9.54 -3.38
CA GLN A 8 -4.79 -8.72 -4.46
C GLN A 8 -4.79 -7.26 -4.01
N ARG A 9 -3.67 -6.59 -4.25
CA ARG A 9 -3.48 -5.18 -3.90
C ARG A 9 -2.28 -4.60 -4.64
N ALA A 10 -2.20 -3.28 -4.68
CA ALA A 10 -1.02 -2.54 -5.09
C ALA A 10 -0.58 -1.58 -3.98
N MET A 11 0.73 -1.51 -3.73
CA MET A 11 1.35 -0.45 -2.93
C MET A 11 2.14 0.45 -3.87
N MET A 12 1.95 1.76 -3.75
CA MET A 12 2.61 2.75 -4.59
C MET A 12 3.17 3.84 -3.69
N GLN A 13 4.39 4.28 -3.96
CA GLN A 13 5.01 5.39 -3.25
C GLN A 13 5.63 6.35 -4.25
N ARG A 14 5.34 7.65 -4.06
CA ARG A 14 5.96 8.74 -4.83
C ARG A 14 6.30 9.87 -3.86
N ASP A 15 7.59 10.14 -3.72
CA ASP A 15 8.11 11.07 -2.71
C ASP A 15 7.55 10.73 -1.31
N LYS A 16 6.83 11.65 -0.67
CA LYS A 16 6.24 11.48 0.67
C LYS A 16 4.80 10.95 0.64
N THR A 17 4.28 10.60 -0.53
CA THR A 17 2.92 10.07 -0.70
C THR A 17 2.94 8.55 -0.80
N PHE A 18 2.09 7.90 -0.02
CA PHE A 18 1.83 6.47 -0.11
C PHE A 18 0.40 6.23 -0.54
N ALA A 19 0.20 5.27 -1.44
CA ALA A 19 -1.11 4.81 -1.87
C ALA A 19 -1.23 3.28 -1.77
N TRP A 20 -2.42 2.84 -1.37
CA TRP A 20 -2.82 1.44 -1.33
C TRP A 20 -4.07 1.25 -2.17
N MET A 21 -4.05 0.33 -3.12
CA MET A 21 -5.20 -0.02 -3.95
C MET A 21 -5.60 -1.47 -3.74
N THR A 22 -6.89 -1.73 -3.52
CA THR A 22 -7.49 -3.08 -3.41
C THR A 22 -7.87 -3.63 -4.78
N GLU A 23 -8.22 -4.91 -4.82
CA GLU A 23 -8.72 -5.64 -5.99
C GLU A 23 -9.98 -5.05 -6.62
N ASP A 24 -10.78 -4.35 -5.81
CA ASP A 24 -11.98 -3.65 -6.26
C ASP A 24 -11.69 -2.16 -6.51
N ASN A 25 -10.43 -1.75 -6.74
CA ASN A 25 -10.05 -0.38 -7.06
C ASN A 25 -10.35 0.66 -5.96
N GLN A 26 -10.44 0.24 -4.69
CA GLN A 26 -10.52 1.19 -3.57
C GLN A 26 -9.12 1.68 -3.27
N VAL A 27 -8.94 3.01 -3.26
CA VAL A 27 -7.64 3.64 -3.07
C VAL A 27 -7.64 4.43 -1.77
N VAL A 28 -6.66 4.14 -0.92
CA VAL A 28 -6.32 4.96 0.26
C VAL A 28 -5.03 5.69 -0.04
N VAL A 29 -5.00 7.02 0.17
CA VAL A 29 -3.83 7.86 -0.02
C VAL A 29 -3.47 8.55 1.29
N PHE A 30 -2.20 8.42 1.68
CA PHE A 30 -1.59 9.16 2.79
C PHE A 30 -0.66 10.23 2.23
N LEU A 31 -0.93 11.48 2.59
CA LEU A 31 -0.03 12.61 2.37
C LEU A 31 0.45 13.15 3.72
N PRO A 32 1.64 13.77 3.78
CA PRO A 32 2.12 14.41 5.00
C PRO A 32 1.15 15.48 5.48
N GLU A 33 0.86 15.47 6.78
CA GLU A 33 0.09 16.53 7.48
C GLU A 33 -1.32 16.76 6.91
N GLN A 34 -1.86 15.78 6.18
CA GLN A 34 -3.20 15.86 5.62
C GLN A 34 -4.10 14.74 6.15
N PRO A 35 -5.42 14.97 6.20
CA PRO A 35 -6.38 13.89 6.45
C PRO A 35 -6.23 12.76 5.42
N ILE A 36 -6.58 11.55 5.83
CA ILE A 36 -6.59 10.37 4.96
C ILE A 36 -7.57 10.61 3.82
N GLN A 37 -7.12 10.36 2.59
CA GLN A 37 -7.95 10.52 1.40
C GLN A 37 -8.34 9.15 0.86
N THR A 38 -9.60 9.02 0.46
CA THR A 38 -10.22 7.76 0.04
C THR A 38 -10.95 7.93 -1.27
N TYR A 39 -10.73 6.98 -2.18
CA TYR A 39 -11.22 7.04 -3.55
C TYR A 39 -11.65 5.66 -4.05
N LYS A 40 -12.43 5.68 -5.12
CA LYS A 40 -12.58 4.58 -6.08
C LYS A 40 -11.84 4.99 -7.35
N TYR A 41 -10.95 4.14 -7.83
CA TYR A 41 -10.30 4.35 -9.12
C TYR A 41 -11.21 3.86 -10.24
N ASP A 42 -11.54 4.79 -11.14
CA ASP A 42 -12.25 4.53 -12.38
C ASP A 42 -11.22 4.21 -13.46
N TYR A 43 -11.10 2.92 -13.78
CA TYR A 43 -10.15 2.42 -14.77
C TYR A 43 -10.48 2.86 -16.20
N GLU A 44 -11.77 3.05 -16.50
CA GLU A 44 -12.21 3.42 -17.86
C GLU A 44 -11.80 4.85 -18.21
N ASN A 45 -11.86 5.74 -17.21
CA ASN A 45 -11.57 7.18 -17.39
C ASN A 45 -10.25 7.63 -16.74
N ASP A 46 -9.48 6.70 -16.15
CA ASP A 46 -8.22 6.95 -15.45
C ASP A 46 -8.31 8.05 -14.38
N HIS A 47 -9.37 8.03 -13.57
CA HIS A 47 -9.66 9.06 -12.58
C HIS A 47 -9.93 8.50 -11.18
N LEU A 48 -9.65 9.33 -10.16
CA LEU A 48 -10.00 9.05 -8.76
C LEU A 48 -11.28 9.76 -8.36
N ILE A 49 -12.29 8.99 -7.98
CA ILE A 49 -13.59 9.49 -7.52
C ILE A 49 -13.63 9.36 -6.00
N LYS A 50 -13.91 10.45 -5.27
CA LYS A 50 -14.01 10.39 -3.80
C LYS A 50 -15.03 9.35 -3.38
N ASN A 51 -14.65 8.46 -2.46
CA ASN A 51 -15.51 7.39 -2.00
C ASN A 51 -15.35 7.17 -0.50
N LYS A 52 -16.45 6.85 0.20
CA LYS A 52 -16.37 6.39 1.59
C LYS A 52 -15.78 4.99 1.63
N MET A 53 -15.02 4.69 2.68
CA MET A 53 -14.31 3.43 2.80
C MET A 53 -14.45 2.85 4.20
N ASP A 54 -14.42 1.53 4.29
CA ASP A 54 -14.39 0.81 5.56
C ASP A 54 -13.06 1.09 6.29
N ASP A 55 -13.16 1.40 7.58
CA ASP A 55 -12.04 1.64 8.49
C ASP A 55 -11.06 0.47 8.53
N ALA A 56 -11.54 -0.77 8.33
CA ALA A 56 -10.68 -1.95 8.26
C ALA A 56 -9.69 -1.89 7.07
N VAL A 57 -10.13 -1.34 5.94
CA VAL A 57 -9.27 -1.14 4.76
C VAL A 57 -8.25 -0.05 5.04
N ILE A 58 -8.68 1.07 5.63
CA ILE A 58 -7.82 2.20 5.99
C ILE A 58 -6.74 1.75 7.00
N LYS A 59 -7.11 1.00 8.03
CA LYS A 59 -6.19 0.47 9.05
C LYS A 59 -5.13 -0.44 8.43
N ARG A 60 -5.54 -1.33 7.52
CA ARG A 60 -4.62 -2.22 6.79
C ARG A 60 -3.67 -1.44 5.89
N ALA A 61 -4.16 -0.45 5.15
CA ALA A 61 -3.34 0.42 4.33
C ALA A 61 -2.31 1.19 5.18
N ASN A 62 -2.74 1.73 6.32
CA ASN A 62 -1.86 2.46 7.25
C ASN A 62 -0.76 1.57 7.83
N ALA A 63 -1.09 0.35 8.25
CA ALA A 63 -0.11 -0.61 8.73
C ALA A 63 0.98 -0.91 7.67
N ASN A 64 0.57 -1.08 6.41
CA ASN A 64 1.51 -1.32 5.30
C ASN A 64 2.36 -0.08 4.98
N ALA A 65 1.79 1.12 5.06
CA ALA A 65 2.52 2.38 4.86
C ALA A 65 3.65 2.56 5.90
N LEU A 66 3.39 2.20 7.15
CA LEU A 66 4.36 2.32 8.26
C LEU A 66 5.38 1.18 8.30
N TRP A 67 5.04 0.02 7.71
CA TRP A 67 5.82 -1.21 7.84
C TRP A 67 7.27 -1.03 7.38
N GLY A 68 7.49 -0.46 6.19
CA GLY A 68 8.83 -0.29 5.62
C GLY A 68 9.78 0.48 6.55
N SER A 69 9.32 1.61 7.09
CA SER A 69 10.10 2.41 8.04
C SER A 69 10.35 1.69 9.36
N LEU A 70 9.34 1.00 9.88
CA LEU A 70 9.44 0.25 11.13
C LEU A 70 10.46 -0.89 11.00
N VAL A 71 10.33 -1.74 9.97
CA VAL A 71 11.22 -2.90 9.83
C VAL A 71 12.67 -2.53 9.53
N TYR A 72 12.88 -1.41 8.84
CA TYR A 72 14.22 -0.88 8.63
C TYR A 72 14.83 -0.41 9.94
N ARG A 73 14.09 0.39 10.72
CA ARG A 73 14.56 0.92 12.00
C ARG A 73 14.88 -0.17 13.01
N GLU A 74 14.01 -1.18 13.13
CA GLU A 74 14.20 -2.28 14.08
C GLU A 74 15.13 -3.39 13.54
N GLY A 75 15.55 -3.31 12.28
CA GLY A 75 16.40 -4.32 11.65
C GLY A 75 15.72 -5.68 11.50
N TYR A 76 14.40 -5.72 11.26
CA TYR A 76 13.65 -6.97 11.04
C TYR A 76 13.90 -7.58 9.65
N TYR A 77 14.34 -6.77 8.69
CA TYR A 77 14.67 -7.21 7.32
C TYR A 77 16.18 -7.09 7.07
N LYS A 78 17.00 -7.68 7.95
CA LYS A 78 18.44 -7.80 7.72
C LYS A 78 18.71 -8.71 6.52
N GLN A 79 19.74 -8.38 5.76
CA GLN A 79 20.25 -9.26 4.71
C GLN A 79 20.60 -10.61 5.35
N LEU A 80 20.02 -11.70 4.83
CA LEU A 80 20.46 -13.05 5.19
C LEU A 80 21.93 -13.17 4.78
N GLN A 81 22.80 -13.67 5.67
CA GLN A 81 24.24 -13.84 5.44
C GLN A 81 24.57 -14.67 4.18
N ASN A 82 23.59 -15.38 3.61
CA ASN A 82 23.74 -16.30 2.48
C ASN A 82 23.28 -15.74 1.13
N TYR A 83 23.20 -14.42 0.92
CA TYR A 83 23.00 -13.86 -0.43
C TYR A 83 24.30 -13.89 -1.28
N GLN A 84 25.26 -14.75 -0.94
CA GLN A 84 26.42 -15.06 -1.78
C GLN A 84 26.03 -16.10 -2.83
N LEU A 85 25.74 -15.58 -4.03
CA LEU A 85 26.07 -16.14 -5.34
C LEU A 85 25.59 -17.57 -5.63
N SER A 86 24.36 -17.67 -6.15
CA SER A 86 24.11 -18.56 -7.29
C SER A 86 24.41 -17.76 -8.57
N GLN A 87 25.69 -17.72 -8.97
CA GLN A 87 26.08 -17.41 -10.35
C GLN A 87 26.03 -18.69 -11.18
#